data_AF-A0AAX1UDS3-F1
#
_entry.id   AF-A0AAX1UDS3-F1
#
_cell.length_a   1.000
_cell.length_b   1.000
_cell.length_c   1.000
_cell.angle_alpha   90.00
_cell.angle_beta   90.00
_cell.angle_gamma   90.00
#
_symmetry.space_group_name_H-M   'P 1'
#
loop_
_entity.id
_entity.type
_entity.pdbx_description
1 polymer ?
#
loop_
_entity_poly.entity_id
_entity_poly.type
_entity_poly.pdbx_seq_one_letter_code
_entity_poly.pdbx_strand_id
1 'polypeptide(L)'
;MEEGVHMKQIFTIMEQTSRHSIKAISILYIIVAIGMMALGFTQQVYSYTYLLLVMVSVIALWIIQIRRISKQFKTETYQRILLLPEKKAYMWSELIFHMITFMGLFLVFYFSWLLYLMISGMHSVNQIVLTSWDNAIFKLMLPYERLNLIGNLMLWMNIGIQCYVFTISFKLKKFIFVIPVIILDFCQIQFSWQYSDYSVIFHMMFYIAAWGYSYISLKQIFRQKKEVKS
;
A
#
# COMPACT_ATOMS: atom_id res chain seq x y z
N MET A 1 -20.02 8.36 23.54
CA MET A 1 -20.54 9.32 22.53
C MET A 1 -19.43 10.11 21.83
N GLU A 2 -18.29 10.40 22.47
CA GLU A 2 -17.18 11.16 21.85
C GLU A 2 -16.42 10.42 20.73
N GLU A 3 -16.24 9.09 20.83
CA GLU A 3 -15.54 8.30 19.79
C GLU A 3 -16.26 8.31 18.42
N GLY A 4 -17.60 8.32 18.44
CA GLY A 4 -18.41 8.38 17.22
C GLY A 4 -18.30 9.73 16.49
N VAL A 5 -18.12 10.82 17.25
CA VAL A 5 -17.90 12.17 16.69
C VAL A 5 -16.54 12.24 16.00
N HIS A 6 -15.51 11.64 16.60
CA HIS A 6 -14.15 11.63 16.07
C HIS A 6 -14.04 10.81 14.77
N MET A 7 -14.71 9.65 14.67
CA MET A 7 -14.73 8.86 13.43
C MET A 7 -15.47 9.57 12.30
N LYS A 8 -16.59 10.23 12.60
CA LYS A 8 -17.35 11.00 11.60
C LYS A 8 -16.51 12.15 11.01
N GLN A 9 -15.71 12.81 11.82
CA GLN A 9 -14.76 13.84 11.37
C GLN A 9 -13.68 13.26 10.46
N ILE A 10 -13.08 12.11 10.81
CA ILE A 10 -12.08 11.43 9.97
C ILE A 10 -12.65 11.12 8.58
N PHE A 11 -13.87 10.58 8.50
CA PHE A 11 -14.52 10.27 7.23
C PHE A 11 -14.88 11.51 6.42
N THR A 12 -15.38 12.56 7.08
CA THR A 12 -15.70 13.82 6.40
C THR A 12 -14.45 14.46 5.79
N ILE A 13 -13.34 14.47 6.54
CA ILE A 13 -12.05 14.95 6.04
C ILE A 13 -11.60 14.07 4.87
N MET A 14 -11.72 12.74 4.99
CA MET A 14 -11.30 11.81 3.94
C MET A 14 -12.07 12.05 2.64
N GLU A 15 -13.38 12.24 2.71
CA GLU A 15 -14.23 12.50 1.55
C GLU A 15 -13.82 13.80 0.84
N GLN A 16 -13.58 14.86 1.60
CA GLN A 16 -13.14 16.15 1.07
C GLN A 16 -11.75 16.08 0.44
N THR A 17 -10.81 15.36 1.07
CA THR A 17 -9.41 15.28 0.62
C THR A 17 -9.19 14.30 -0.52
N SER A 18 -10.05 13.29 -0.66
CA SER A 18 -9.91 12.21 -1.65
C SER A 18 -10.59 12.47 -2.99
N ARG A 19 -11.58 13.37 -3.05
CA ARG A 19 -12.43 13.60 -4.24
C ARG A 19 -11.65 13.79 -5.55
N HIS A 20 -10.52 14.49 -5.50
CA HIS A 20 -9.71 14.81 -6.67
C HIS A 20 -8.82 13.66 -7.18
N SER A 21 -8.59 12.62 -6.37
CA SER A 21 -7.77 11.47 -6.77
C SER A 21 -8.59 10.24 -7.12
N ILE A 22 -9.80 10.10 -6.57
CA ILE A 22 -10.63 8.89 -6.75
C ILE A 22 -10.75 8.54 -8.24
N LYS A 23 -11.09 9.51 -9.11
CA LYS A 23 -11.20 9.25 -10.56
C LYS A 23 -9.92 8.67 -11.17
N ALA A 24 -8.75 9.21 -10.81
CA ALA A 24 -7.47 8.74 -11.33
C ALA A 24 -7.12 7.34 -10.81
N ILE A 25 -7.43 7.07 -9.53
CA ILE A 25 -7.25 5.76 -8.90
C ILE A 25 -8.16 4.71 -9.56
N SER A 26 -9.43 5.03 -9.78
CA SER A 26 -10.37 4.14 -10.46
C SER A 26 -9.94 3.83 -11.89
N ILE A 27 -9.48 4.84 -12.64
CA ILE A 27 -8.94 4.63 -14.00
C ILE A 27 -7.71 3.70 -13.95
N LEU A 28 -6.80 3.91 -13.00
CA LEU A 28 -5.64 3.03 -12.82
C LEU A 28 -6.09 1.58 -12.58
N TYR A 29 -7.06 1.34 -11.69
CA TYR A 29 -7.58 -0.01 -11.43
C TYR A 29 -8.15 -0.68 -12.67
N ILE A 30 -8.89 0.07 -13.50
CA ILE A 30 -9.43 -0.46 -14.77
C ILE A 30 -8.29 -0.84 -15.72
N ILE A 31 -7.29 0.03 -15.87
CA ILE A 31 -6.12 -0.24 -16.73
C ILE A 31 -5.37 -1.49 -16.25
N VAL A 32 -5.15 -1.61 -14.95
CA VAL A 32 -4.48 -2.77 -14.34
C VAL A 32 -5.28 -4.05 -14.56
N ALA A 33 -6.61 -4.01 -14.37
CA ALA A 33 -7.46 -5.17 -14.62
C ALA A 33 -7.40 -5.63 -16.09
N ILE A 34 -7.49 -4.69 -17.04
CA ILE A 34 -7.38 -5.00 -18.48
C ILE A 34 -5.98 -5.57 -18.81
N GLY A 35 -4.92 -4.95 -18.29
CA GLY A 35 -3.55 -5.42 -18.48
C GLY A 35 -3.35 -6.84 -17.95
N MET A 36 -3.90 -7.14 -16.78
CA MET A 36 -3.88 -8.48 -16.19
C MET A 36 -4.62 -9.51 -17.05
N MET A 37 -5.81 -9.16 -17.54
CA MET A 37 -6.57 -10.05 -18.43
C MET A 37 -5.83 -10.28 -19.75
N ALA A 38 -5.25 -9.23 -20.35
CA ALA A 38 -4.48 -9.34 -21.59
C ALA A 38 -3.26 -10.26 -21.43
N LEU A 39 -2.53 -10.17 -20.31
CA LEU A 39 -1.43 -11.11 -20.02
C LEU A 39 -1.93 -12.55 -19.93
N GLY A 40 -3.11 -12.77 -19.36
CA GLY A 40 -3.73 -14.10 -19.27
C GLY A 40 -3.99 -14.75 -20.64
N PHE A 41 -4.32 -13.98 -21.68
CA PHE A 41 -4.59 -14.55 -23.01
C PHE A 41 -3.33 -15.01 -23.76
N THR A 42 -2.13 -14.60 -23.33
CA THR A 42 -0.89 -14.89 -24.07
C THR A 42 -0.33 -16.30 -23.82
N GLN A 43 -0.92 -17.08 -22.89
CA GLN A 43 -0.53 -18.45 -22.47
C GLN A 43 0.94 -18.62 -22.00
N GLN A 44 1.83 -17.66 -22.27
CA GLN A 44 3.20 -17.56 -21.78
C GLN A 44 3.28 -16.44 -20.74
N VAL A 45 2.69 -16.66 -19.58
CA VAL A 45 2.80 -15.71 -18.48
C VAL A 45 4.18 -15.86 -17.84
N TYR A 46 5.15 -15.12 -18.35
CA TYR A 46 6.44 -14.96 -17.68
C TYR A 46 6.22 -14.24 -16.35
N SER A 47 6.64 -14.86 -15.26
CA SER A 47 6.46 -14.33 -13.90
C SER A 47 7.09 -12.95 -13.69
N TYR A 48 8.15 -12.63 -14.43
CA TYR A 48 8.75 -11.30 -14.47
C TYR A 48 7.83 -10.23 -15.06
N THR A 49 7.03 -10.56 -16.07
CA THR A 49 6.05 -9.64 -16.67
C THR A 49 4.93 -9.31 -15.69
N TYR A 50 4.48 -10.30 -14.93
CA TYR A 50 3.52 -10.10 -13.83
C TYR A 50 4.11 -9.19 -12.75
N LEU A 51 5.33 -9.49 -12.28
CA LEU A 51 6.01 -8.67 -11.27
C LEU A 51 6.18 -7.22 -11.73
N LEU A 52 6.58 -7.01 -12.98
CA LEU A 52 6.73 -5.69 -13.57
C LEU A 52 5.41 -4.93 -13.57
N LEU A 53 4.30 -5.59 -13.94
CA LEU A 53 2.98 -4.98 -13.91
C LEU A 53 2.56 -4.58 -12.48
N VAL A 54 2.83 -5.42 -11.48
CA VAL A 54 2.60 -5.08 -10.06
C VAL A 54 3.41 -3.86 -9.65
N MET A 55 4.73 -3.86 -9.92
CA MET A 55 5.62 -2.75 -9.55
C MET A 55 5.19 -1.44 -10.21
N VAL A 56 4.91 -1.45 -11.52
CA VAL A 56 4.44 -0.27 -12.26
C VAL A 56 3.14 0.26 -11.67
N SER A 57 2.22 -0.63 -11.28
CA SER A 57 0.92 -0.24 -10.71
C SER A 57 1.06 0.38 -9.32
N VAL A 58 1.92 -0.19 -8.47
CA VAL A 58 2.27 0.35 -7.15
C VAL A 58 2.89 1.74 -7.30
N ILE A 59 3.86 1.91 -8.21
CA ILE A 59 4.51 3.19 -8.48
C ILE A 59 3.51 4.21 -9.03
N ALA A 60 2.66 3.82 -9.98
CA ALA A 60 1.65 4.70 -10.56
C ALA A 60 0.66 5.18 -9.50
N LEU A 61 0.17 4.28 -8.63
CA LEU A 61 -0.71 4.64 -7.52
C LEU A 61 0.00 5.60 -6.55
N TRP A 62 1.26 5.33 -6.22
CA TRP A 62 2.05 6.20 -5.36
C TRP A 62 2.24 7.60 -5.96
N ILE A 63 2.50 7.71 -7.27
CA ILE A 63 2.59 9.01 -7.96
C ILE A 63 1.26 9.79 -7.86
N ILE A 64 0.12 9.13 -8.03
CA ILE A 64 -1.21 9.76 -7.87
C ILE A 64 -1.35 10.31 -6.45
N GLN A 65 -0.95 9.53 -5.43
CA GLN A 65 -1.00 9.94 -4.03
C GLN A 65 -0.05 11.11 -3.72
N ILE A 66 1.18 11.08 -4.24
CA ILE A 66 2.13 12.20 -4.10
C ILE A 66 1.54 13.47 -4.71
N ARG A 67 0.95 13.39 -5.92
CA ARG A 67 0.34 14.56 -6.58
C ARG A 67 -0.84 15.11 -5.78
N ARG A 68 -1.66 14.25 -5.17
CA ARG A 68 -2.77 14.66 -4.29
C ARG A 68 -2.26 15.42 -3.08
N ILE A 69 -1.33 14.84 -2.33
CA ILE A 69 -0.73 15.48 -1.16
C ILE A 69 -0.05 16.80 -1.58
N SER A 70 0.67 16.80 -2.71
CA SER A 70 1.30 18.01 -3.25
C SER A 70 0.30 19.15 -3.51
N LYS A 71 -0.89 18.83 -4.02
CA LYS A 71 -1.94 19.84 -4.24
C LYS A 71 -2.45 20.39 -2.91
N GLN A 72 -2.65 19.55 -1.91
CA GLN A 72 -3.06 19.97 -0.56
C GLN A 72 -2.02 20.89 0.10
N PHE A 73 -0.73 20.60 -0.08
CA PHE A 73 0.38 21.42 0.44
C PHE A 73 0.52 22.79 -0.24
N LYS A 74 0.07 22.92 -1.51
CA LYS A 74 0.12 24.20 -2.24
C LYS A 74 -0.97 25.16 -1.79
N THR A 75 -2.09 24.66 -1.30
CA THR A 75 -3.13 25.45 -0.65
C THR A 75 -2.69 25.78 0.78
N GLU A 76 -2.79 27.04 1.22
CA GLU A 76 -2.49 27.46 2.62
C GLU A 76 -3.21 26.61 3.69
N THR A 77 -4.25 25.90 3.27
CA THR A 77 -5.01 24.90 4.02
C THR A 77 -4.12 23.89 4.74
N TYR A 78 -3.03 23.38 4.15
CA TYR A 78 -2.18 22.39 4.83
C TYR A 78 -1.37 22.98 6.00
N GLN A 79 -0.87 24.20 5.85
CA GLN A 79 -0.23 24.91 6.97
C GLN A 79 -1.24 25.19 8.09
N ARG A 80 -2.49 25.49 7.74
CA ARG A 80 -3.59 25.64 8.72
C ARG A 80 -3.95 24.30 9.37
N ILE A 81 -4.05 23.19 8.63
CA ILE A 81 -4.35 21.84 9.18
C ILE A 81 -3.27 21.35 10.15
N LEU A 82 -1.98 21.63 9.88
CA LEU A 82 -0.89 21.32 10.82
C LEU A 82 -0.95 22.15 12.11
N LEU A 83 -1.59 23.32 12.07
CA LEU A 83 -1.78 24.23 13.21
C LEU A 83 -3.09 23.97 13.97
N LEU A 84 -4.06 23.27 13.36
CA LEU A 84 -5.34 22.97 13.95
C LEU A 84 -5.27 21.80 14.96
N PRO A 85 -6.15 21.77 15.97
CA PRO A 85 -6.25 20.66 16.93
C PRO A 85 -6.59 19.31 16.27
N GLU A 86 -7.15 19.33 15.05
CA GLU A 86 -7.57 18.17 14.27
C GLU A 86 -6.45 17.44 13.51
N LYS A 87 -5.18 17.84 13.69
CA LYS A 87 -4.03 17.21 13.00
C LYS A 87 -3.96 15.68 13.14
N LYS A 88 -4.45 15.13 14.26
CA LYS A 88 -4.54 13.68 14.47
C LYS A 88 -5.60 13.05 13.57
N ALA A 89 -6.79 13.65 13.48
CA ALA A 89 -7.87 13.17 12.63
C ALA A 89 -7.47 13.20 11.15
N TYR A 90 -6.79 14.28 10.71
CA TYR A 90 -6.21 14.35 9.38
C TYR A 90 -5.18 13.25 9.11
N MET A 91 -4.22 13.06 10.02
CA MET A 91 -3.18 12.01 9.89
C MET A 91 -3.81 10.62 9.74
N TRP A 92 -4.81 10.30 10.57
CA TRP A 92 -5.52 9.02 10.51
C TRP A 92 -6.35 8.88 9.23
N SER A 93 -7.05 9.93 8.82
CA SER A 93 -7.82 9.98 7.57
C SER A 93 -6.94 9.66 6.35
N GLU A 94 -5.78 10.31 6.26
CA GLU A 94 -4.84 10.13 5.16
C GLU A 94 -4.17 8.75 5.19
N LEU A 95 -3.85 8.24 6.38
CA LEU A 95 -3.31 6.89 6.55
C LEU A 95 -4.31 5.82 6.08
N ILE A 96 -5.57 5.92 6.54
CA ILE A 96 -6.66 5.01 6.16
C ILE A 96 -6.89 5.07 4.65
N PHE A 97 -6.90 6.27 4.06
CA PHE A 97 -7.05 6.41 2.61
C PHE A 97 -5.93 5.73 1.83
N HIS A 98 -4.66 5.89 2.22
CA HIS A 98 -3.57 5.17 1.58
C HIS A 98 -3.75 3.66 1.71
N MET A 99 -4.00 3.15 2.91
CA MET A 99 -4.24 1.72 3.13
C MET A 99 -5.37 1.18 2.23
N ILE A 100 -6.52 1.85 2.19
CA ILE A 100 -7.68 1.44 1.37
C ILE A 100 -7.31 1.43 -0.12
N THR A 101 -6.59 2.43 -0.60
CA THR A 101 -6.25 2.51 -2.04
C THR A 101 -5.21 1.47 -2.47
N PHE A 102 -4.24 1.14 -1.62
CA PHE A 102 -3.32 0.03 -1.92
C PHE A 102 -4.02 -1.33 -1.77
N MET A 103 -4.95 -1.46 -0.83
CA MET A 103 -5.76 -2.66 -0.69
C MET A 103 -6.72 -2.87 -1.86
N GLY A 104 -7.30 -1.78 -2.40
CA GLY A 104 -8.09 -1.83 -3.63
C GLY A 104 -7.27 -2.33 -4.82
N LEU A 105 -6.01 -1.92 -4.93
CA LEU A 105 -5.11 -2.41 -5.97
C LEU A 105 -4.80 -3.91 -5.81
N PHE A 106 -4.57 -4.38 -4.58
CA PHE A 106 -4.44 -5.81 -4.28
C PHE A 106 -5.67 -6.59 -4.73
N LEU A 107 -6.88 -6.12 -4.39
CA LEU A 107 -8.11 -6.79 -4.79
C LEU A 107 -8.25 -6.89 -6.30
N VAL A 108 -7.88 -5.83 -7.05
CA VAL A 108 -7.88 -5.86 -8.52
C VAL A 108 -6.94 -6.95 -9.04
N PHE A 109 -5.72 -7.04 -8.51
CA PHE A 109 -4.77 -8.10 -8.90
C PHE A 109 -5.31 -9.49 -8.56
N TYR A 110 -5.81 -9.68 -7.34
CA TYR A 110 -6.31 -10.95 -6.85
C TYR A 110 -7.52 -11.45 -7.65
N PHE A 111 -8.53 -10.60 -7.89
CA PHE A 111 -9.70 -10.98 -8.67
C PHE A 111 -9.40 -11.19 -10.16
N SER A 112 -8.53 -10.35 -10.75
CA SER A 112 -8.13 -10.53 -12.16
C SER A 112 -7.39 -11.85 -12.36
N TRP A 113 -6.55 -12.24 -11.39
CA TRP A 113 -5.89 -13.54 -11.41
C TRP A 113 -6.85 -14.72 -11.22
N LEU A 114 -7.78 -14.64 -10.26
CA LEU A 114 -8.81 -15.68 -10.09
C LEU A 114 -9.61 -15.89 -11.38
N LEU A 115 -9.97 -14.80 -12.05
CA LEU A 115 -10.69 -14.84 -13.32
C LEU A 115 -9.84 -15.47 -14.44
N TYR A 116 -8.55 -15.19 -14.49
CA TYR A 116 -7.61 -15.86 -15.41
C TYR A 116 -7.57 -17.38 -15.20
N LEU A 117 -7.49 -17.85 -13.94
CA LEU A 117 -7.47 -19.28 -13.64
C LEU A 117 -8.75 -19.98 -14.11
N MET A 118 -9.91 -19.34 -13.91
CA MET A 118 -11.19 -19.86 -14.38
C MET A 118 -11.26 -19.97 -15.91
N ILE A 119 -10.74 -18.97 -16.64
CA ILE A 119 -10.70 -18.97 -18.11
C ILE A 119 -9.71 -20.00 -18.66
N SER A 120 -8.62 -20.25 -17.94
CA SER A 120 -7.56 -21.18 -18.36
C SER A 120 -7.91 -22.66 -18.16
N GLY A 121 -9.17 -22.97 -17.78
CA GLY A 121 -9.64 -24.34 -17.58
C GLY A 121 -9.11 -25.02 -16.31
N MET A 122 -8.49 -24.25 -15.41
CA MET A 122 -8.01 -24.76 -14.11
C MET A 122 -9.16 -24.78 -13.12
N HIS A 123 -9.86 -25.90 -13.08
CA HIS A 123 -11.07 -26.06 -12.26
C HIS A 123 -10.82 -26.72 -10.90
N SER A 124 -9.59 -27.20 -10.64
CA SER A 124 -9.23 -27.82 -9.36
C SER A 124 -8.20 -27.00 -8.60
N VAL A 125 -8.38 -26.91 -7.27
CA VAL A 125 -7.43 -26.26 -6.35
C VAL A 125 -6.03 -26.87 -6.49
N ASN A 126 -5.93 -28.18 -6.73
CA ASN A 126 -4.65 -28.87 -6.89
C ASN A 126 -3.90 -28.45 -8.15
N GLN A 127 -4.58 -28.26 -9.29
CA GLN A 127 -3.94 -27.74 -10.51
C GLN A 127 -3.43 -26.32 -10.29
N ILE A 128 -4.25 -25.46 -9.66
CA ILE A 128 -3.87 -24.08 -9.33
C ILE A 128 -2.63 -24.08 -8.43
N VAL A 129 -2.63 -24.90 -7.37
CA VAL A 129 -1.50 -25.06 -6.44
C VAL A 129 -0.24 -25.51 -7.17
N LEU A 130 -0.31 -26.54 -8.03
CA LEU A 130 0.85 -27.04 -8.76
C LEU A 130 1.43 -25.99 -9.72
N THR A 131 0.60 -25.25 -10.48
CA THR A 131 1.12 -24.15 -11.33
C THR A 131 1.63 -22.94 -10.56
N SER A 132 1.16 -22.73 -9.33
CA SER A 132 1.62 -21.64 -8.46
C SER A 132 2.88 -22.03 -7.67
N TRP A 133 3.11 -23.33 -7.45
CA TRP A 133 4.21 -23.84 -6.61
C TRP A 133 5.58 -23.58 -7.25
N ASP A 134 5.67 -23.69 -8.57
CA ASP A 134 6.94 -23.56 -9.29
C ASP A 134 7.34 -22.09 -9.53
N ASN A 135 6.51 -21.13 -9.12
CA ASN A 135 6.78 -19.71 -9.33
C ASN A 135 6.74 -18.92 -8.02
N ALA A 136 7.92 -18.61 -7.46
CA ALA A 136 8.07 -17.86 -6.21
C ALA A 136 7.32 -16.51 -6.21
N ILE A 137 7.19 -15.87 -7.37
CA ILE A 137 6.45 -14.62 -7.56
C ILE A 137 4.94 -14.83 -7.36
N PHE A 138 4.40 -15.95 -7.84
CA PHE A 138 3.00 -16.29 -7.63
C PHE A 138 2.74 -16.76 -6.19
N LYS A 139 3.69 -17.45 -5.54
CA LYS A 139 3.59 -17.72 -4.08
C LYS A 139 3.51 -16.44 -3.25
N LEU A 140 4.32 -15.45 -3.60
CA LEU A 140 4.36 -14.16 -2.91
C LEU A 140 3.08 -13.36 -3.19
N MET A 141 2.51 -13.42 -4.39
CA MET A 141 1.42 -12.51 -4.82
C MET A 141 0.01 -13.14 -4.75
N LEU A 142 -0.09 -14.47 -4.67
CA LEU A 142 -1.34 -15.22 -4.83
C LEU A 142 -1.46 -16.27 -3.73
N PRO A 143 -2.05 -15.87 -2.60
CA PRO A 143 -2.06 -16.70 -1.42
C PRO A 143 -3.10 -17.81 -1.53
N TYR A 144 -2.64 -19.05 -1.72
CA TYR A 144 -3.47 -20.27 -1.68
C TYR A 144 -3.72 -20.76 -0.25
N GLU A 145 -2.85 -20.41 0.70
CA GLU A 145 -3.03 -20.69 2.14
C GLU A 145 -3.52 -19.46 2.90
N ARG A 146 -4.40 -19.69 3.90
CA ARG A 146 -4.98 -18.60 4.71
C ARG A 146 -3.90 -17.71 5.36
N LEU A 147 -2.79 -18.31 5.81
CA LEU A 147 -1.67 -17.57 6.40
C LEU A 147 -0.96 -16.70 5.36
N ASN A 148 -0.75 -17.20 4.14
CA ASN A 148 -0.18 -16.41 3.04
C ASN A 148 -1.10 -15.25 2.66
N LEU A 149 -2.43 -15.42 2.77
CA LEU A 149 -3.40 -14.36 2.48
C LEU A 149 -3.29 -13.24 3.49
N ILE A 150 -3.24 -13.60 4.77
CA ILE A 150 -3.04 -12.63 5.84
C ILE A 150 -1.69 -11.92 5.68
N GLY A 151 -0.62 -12.67 5.38
CA GLY A 151 0.71 -12.09 5.13
C GLY A 151 0.72 -11.11 3.95
N ASN A 152 0.01 -11.42 2.87
CA ASN A 152 -0.13 -10.52 1.72
C ASN A 152 -0.95 -9.28 2.04
N LEU A 153 -2.07 -9.42 2.76
CA LEU A 153 -2.84 -8.28 3.21
C LEU A 153 -1.99 -7.34 4.06
N MET A 154 -1.18 -7.90 4.97
CA MET A 154 -0.25 -7.12 5.79
C MET A 154 0.84 -6.43 4.96
N LEU A 155 1.38 -7.09 3.93
CA LEU A 155 2.32 -6.48 2.98
C LEU A 155 1.72 -5.26 2.28
N TRP A 156 0.53 -5.40 1.69
CA TRP A 156 -0.12 -4.32 0.94
C TRP A 156 -0.52 -3.14 1.84
N MET A 157 -0.95 -3.42 3.08
CA MET A 157 -1.17 -2.37 4.08
C MET A 157 0.15 -1.65 4.42
N ASN A 158 1.24 -2.40 4.62
CA ASN A 158 2.54 -1.79 4.91
C ASN A 158 3.05 -0.92 3.77
N ILE A 159 2.97 -1.39 2.52
CA ILE A 159 3.34 -0.59 1.34
C ILE A 159 2.58 0.75 1.35
N GLY A 160 1.26 0.73 1.60
CA GLY A 160 0.48 1.97 1.63
C GLY A 160 0.93 2.95 2.73
N ILE A 161 1.30 2.43 3.90
CA ILE A 161 1.75 3.22 5.05
C ILE A 161 3.13 3.79 4.81
N GLN A 162 4.04 2.97 4.31
CA GLN A 162 5.38 3.40 3.94
C GLN A 162 5.29 4.48 2.86
N CYS A 163 4.56 4.26 1.77
CA CYS A 163 4.33 5.27 0.73
C CYS A 163 3.83 6.59 1.31
N TYR A 164 2.95 6.56 2.32
CA TYR A 164 2.50 7.77 3.01
C TYR A 164 3.63 8.44 3.81
N VAL A 165 4.38 7.68 4.63
CA VAL A 165 5.56 8.16 5.37
C VAL A 165 6.58 8.81 4.43
N PHE A 166 6.94 8.14 3.33
CA PHE A 166 7.85 8.66 2.32
C PHE A 166 7.31 9.97 1.73
N THR A 167 6.03 10.00 1.36
CA THR A 167 5.41 11.18 0.73
C THR A 167 5.45 12.39 1.66
N ILE A 168 5.03 12.22 2.91
CA ILE A 168 5.03 13.29 3.92
C ILE A 168 6.46 13.72 4.27
N SER A 169 7.37 12.77 4.46
CA SER A 169 8.77 13.06 4.79
C SER A 169 9.48 13.82 3.67
N PHE A 170 9.25 13.44 2.41
CA PHE A 170 9.77 14.16 1.24
C PHE A 170 9.21 15.59 1.20
N LYS A 171 7.91 15.76 1.42
CA LYS A 171 7.28 17.08 1.42
C LYS A 171 7.74 18.00 2.52
N LEU A 172 8.01 17.45 3.70
CA LEU A 172 8.51 18.20 4.85
C LEU A 172 10.04 18.31 4.87
N LYS A 173 10.74 17.72 3.89
CA LYS A 173 12.21 17.61 3.84
C LYS A 173 12.81 16.93 5.09
N LYS A 174 12.08 16.00 5.71
CA LYS A 174 12.46 15.27 6.94
C LYS A 174 12.86 13.83 6.63
N PHE A 175 13.94 13.67 5.86
CA PHE A 175 14.40 12.37 5.37
C PHE A 175 14.85 11.39 6.48
N ILE A 176 15.15 11.89 7.68
CA ILE A 176 15.59 11.05 8.80
C ILE A 176 14.55 9.98 9.20
N PHE A 177 13.27 10.24 8.96
CA PHE A 177 12.18 9.30 9.24
C PHE A 177 11.98 8.22 8.17
N VAL A 178 12.67 8.36 7.04
CA VAL A 178 12.56 7.47 5.89
C VAL A 178 13.64 6.38 5.92
N ILE A 179 14.82 6.73 6.43
CA ILE A 179 16.00 5.86 6.42
C ILE A 179 15.72 4.50 7.08
N PRO A 180 15.09 4.43 8.27
CA PRO A 180 14.90 3.12 8.92
C PRO A 180 13.78 2.29 8.28
N VAL A 181 12.84 2.92 7.56
CA VAL A 181 11.88 2.20 6.72
C VAL A 181 12.59 1.51 5.56
N ILE A 182 13.48 2.23 4.85
CA ILE A 182 14.31 1.65 3.79
C ILE A 182 15.17 0.49 4.31
N ILE A 183 15.79 0.66 5.50
CA ILE A 183 16.61 -0.38 6.11
C ILE A 183 15.76 -1.61 6.43
N LEU A 184 14.56 -1.44 7.00
CA LEU A 184 13.65 -2.55 7.30
C LEU A 184 13.21 -3.29 6.03
N ASP A 185 12.90 -2.56 4.95
CA ASP A 185 12.56 -3.16 3.66
C ASP A 185 13.74 -3.93 3.06
N PHE A 186 14.96 -3.37 3.14
CA PHE A 186 16.16 -4.05 2.67
C PHE A 186 16.46 -5.31 3.48
N CYS A 187 16.37 -5.24 4.82
CA CYS A 187 16.50 -6.39 5.70
C CYS A 187 15.46 -7.47 5.36
N GLN A 188 14.21 -7.08 5.10
CA GLN A 188 13.17 -8.01 4.71
C GLN A 188 13.50 -8.68 3.36
N ILE A 189 13.92 -7.93 2.35
CA ILE A 189 14.28 -8.48 1.03
C ILE A 189 15.44 -9.47 1.17
N GLN A 190 16.51 -9.09 1.86
CA GLN A 190 17.67 -9.96 2.09
C GLN A 190 17.27 -11.25 2.82
N PHE A 191 16.44 -11.14 3.86
CA PHE A 191 15.95 -12.28 4.61
C PHE A 191 15.07 -13.20 3.74
N SER A 192 14.18 -12.62 2.93
CA SER A 192 13.32 -13.36 1.99
C SER A 192 14.12 -14.12 0.93
N TRP A 193 15.25 -13.55 0.48
CA TRP A 193 16.13 -14.14 -0.53
C TRP A 193 17.03 -15.25 0.04
N GLN A 194 17.50 -15.12 1.28
CA GLN A 194 18.37 -16.11 1.92
C GLN A 194 17.60 -17.27 2.55
N TYR A 195 16.34 -17.04 2.92
CA TYR A 195 15.56 -17.95 3.75
C TYR A 195 14.16 -18.17 3.17
N SER A 196 14.09 -18.56 1.89
CA SER A 196 12.83 -18.77 1.15
C SER A 196 11.83 -19.71 1.83
N ASP A 197 12.34 -20.58 2.72
CA ASP A 197 11.59 -21.65 3.37
C ASP A 197 11.18 -21.29 4.81
N TYR A 198 11.56 -20.12 5.33
CA TYR A 198 11.18 -19.69 6.68
C TYR A 198 9.75 -19.14 6.72
N SER A 199 9.09 -19.41 7.85
CA SER A 199 7.64 -19.30 8.01
C SER A 199 7.13 -17.87 7.80
N VAL A 200 5.94 -17.78 7.22
CA VAL A 200 5.09 -16.59 7.10
C VAL A 200 5.09 -15.70 8.35
N ILE A 201 5.25 -16.32 9.54
CA ILE A 201 5.33 -15.66 10.84
C ILE A 201 6.51 -14.67 10.90
N PHE A 202 7.69 -15.01 10.38
CA PHE A 202 8.84 -14.11 10.34
C PHE A 202 8.58 -12.90 9.44
N HIS A 203 7.98 -13.10 8.27
CA HIS A 203 7.55 -11.98 7.42
C HIS A 203 6.53 -11.08 8.13
N MET A 204 5.56 -11.68 8.82
CA MET A 204 4.59 -10.93 9.64
C MET A 204 5.28 -10.10 10.74
N MET A 205 6.33 -10.61 11.38
CA MET A 205 7.09 -9.84 12.37
C MET A 205 7.79 -8.61 11.75
N PHE A 206 8.42 -8.76 10.58
CA PHE A 206 9.01 -7.63 9.85
C PHE A 206 7.95 -6.59 9.46
N TYR A 207 6.79 -7.05 8.99
CA TYR A 207 5.66 -6.19 8.69
C TYR A 207 5.15 -5.42 9.90
N ILE A 208 5.05 -6.05 11.06
CA ILE A 208 4.63 -5.38 12.31
C ILE A 208 5.69 -4.35 12.75
N ALA A 209 6.98 -4.69 12.63
CA ALA A 209 8.07 -3.77 12.96
C ALA A 209 8.11 -2.54 12.03
N ALA A 210 7.99 -2.76 10.72
CA ALA A 210 7.89 -1.69 9.72
C ALA A 210 6.66 -0.80 9.96
N TRP A 211 5.54 -1.41 10.31
CA TRP A 211 4.32 -0.69 10.69
C TRP A 211 4.51 0.18 11.92
N GLY A 212 5.03 -0.41 13.01
CA GLY A 212 5.28 0.29 14.27
C GLY A 212 6.23 1.47 14.09
N TYR A 213 7.30 1.29 13.33
CA TYR A 213 8.26 2.35 13.02
C TYR A 213 7.64 3.47 12.18
N SER A 214 6.87 3.10 11.15
CA SER A 214 6.16 4.06 10.29
C SER A 214 5.16 4.90 11.08
N TYR A 215 4.43 4.28 12.00
CA TYR A 215 3.50 4.98 12.88
C TYR A 215 4.22 5.95 13.84
N ILE A 216 5.31 5.51 14.48
CA ILE A 216 6.12 6.38 15.35
C ILE A 216 6.66 7.58 14.57
N SER A 217 7.15 7.34 13.35
CA SER A 217 7.67 8.36 12.44
C SER A 217 6.61 9.42 12.11
N LEU A 218 5.40 9.01 11.72
CA LEU A 218 4.28 9.93 11.49
C LEU A 218 3.95 10.71 12.77
N LYS A 219 3.84 10.03 13.91
CA LYS A 219 3.55 10.67 15.19
C LYS A 219 4.59 11.74 15.55
N GLN A 220 5.87 11.49 15.29
CA GLN A 220 6.96 12.46 15.51
C GLN A 220 6.88 13.64 14.54
N ILE A 221 6.64 13.37 13.25
CA ILE A 221 6.44 14.40 12.22
C ILE A 221 5.32 15.38 12.60
N PHE A 222 4.17 14.85 13.07
CA PHE A 222 3.00 15.64 13.46
C PHE A 222 3.05 16.18 14.90
N ARG A 223 3.98 15.72 15.75
CA ARG A 223 4.18 16.23 17.12
C ARG A 223 5.01 17.51 17.20
N GLN A 224 5.94 17.72 16.26
CA GLN A 224 6.80 18.90 16.30
C GLN A 224 5.94 20.18 16.22
N LYS A 225 5.81 20.88 17.36
CA LYS A 225 5.24 22.22 17.42
C LYS A 225 6.10 23.09 16.52
N LYS A 226 5.46 23.99 15.78
CA LYS A 226 6.14 25.14 15.18
C LYS A 226 6.76 25.88 16.38
N GLU A 227 8.07 25.72 16.60
CA GLU A 227 8.85 26.76 17.25
C GLU A 227 8.78 27.94 16.30
N VAL A 228 7.69 28.71 16.43
CA VAL A 228 7.64 30.03 15.86
C VAL A 228 8.71 30.78 16.62
N LYS A 229 9.87 30.95 15.98
CA LYS A 229 10.87 31.93 16.40
C LYS A 229 10.10 33.25 16.57
N SER A 230 9.86 33.60 17.84
CA SER A 230 9.49 34.96 18.27
C SER A 230 10.69 35.87 18.11
#